data_AF-A0A965P658-F1
#
_entry.id   AF-A0A965P658-F1
#
_cell.length_a   1.000
_cell.length_b   1.000
_cell.length_c   1.000
_cell.angle_alpha   90.00
_cell.angle_beta   90.00
_cell.angle_gamma   90.00
#
_symmetry.space_group_name_H-M   'P 1'
#
loop_
_entity.id
_entity.type
_entity.pdbx_description
1 polymer ?
#
loop_
_entity_poly.entity_id
_entity_poly.type
_entity_poly.pdbx_seq_one_letter_code
_entity_poly.pdbx_strand_id
1 'polypeptide(L)' 'MDGYESDRFTVTVNGEEYTAYIFYHLDGGCSIEVEGDIDAPENVYDAAWVQAVNLGLLEAFGDNT' A
#
# COMPACT_ATOMS: atom_id res chain seq x y z
N MET A 1 -1.54 -15.74 7.26
CA MET A 1 -1.60 -14.36 7.78
C MET A 1 -3.06 -13.99 7.81
N ASP A 2 -3.61 -13.75 8.98
CA ASP A 2 -5.00 -13.32 9.13
C ASP A 2 -5.03 -11.80 9.01
N GLY A 3 -5.71 -11.29 7.99
CA GLY A 3 -5.76 -9.89 7.61
C GLY A 3 -6.71 -9.68 6.44
N TYR A 4 -6.89 -8.44 6.02
CA TYR A 4 -7.68 -8.10 4.84
C TYR A 4 -6.89 -7.18 3.90
N GLU A 5 -7.19 -7.27 2.61
CA GLU A 5 -6.48 -6.52 1.57
C GLU A 5 -7.37 -5.37 1.06
N SER A 6 -6.77 -4.23 0.74
CA SER A 6 -7.46 -3.16 0.01
C SER A 6 -7.71 -3.55 -1.44
N ASP A 7 -8.52 -2.73 -2.12
CA ASP A 7 -8.48 -2.70 -3.58
C ASP A 7 -7.05 -2.40 -4.07
N ARG A 8 -6.72 -2.98 -5.23
CA ARG A 8 -5.45 -2.76 -5.92
C ARG A 8 -5.46 -1.37 -6.55
N PHE A 9 -4.32 -0.70 -6.50
CA PHE A 9 -4.13 0.59 -7.12
C PHE A 9 -2.80 0.64 -7.87
N THR A 10 -2.76 1.48 -8.89
CA THR A 10 -1.58 1.65 -9.73
C THR A 10 -0.71 2.78 -9.21
N VAL A 11 0.61 2.57 -9.23
CA VAL A 11 1.62 3.53 -8.81
C VAL A 11 2.63 3.64 -9.95
N THR A 12 2.91 4.86 -10.40
CA THR A 12 3.89 5.10 -11.46
C THR A 12 5.17 5.66 -10.87
N VAL A 13 6.29 4.96 -11.05
CA VAL A 13 7.60 5.37 -10.55
C VAL A 13 8.62 5.27 -11.67
N ASN A 14 9.38 6.34 -11.92
CA ASN A 14 10.36 6.41 -13.01
C ASN A 14 9.80 6.09 -14.42
N GLY A 15 8.48 6.20 -14.62
CA GLY A 15 7.81 5.86 -15.87
C GLY A 15 7.39 4.40 -16.00
N GLU A 16 7.63 3.58 -14.97
CA GLU A 16 7.16 2.21 -14.86
C GLU A 16 5.90 2.15 -13.98
N GLU A 17 4.95 1.29 -14.35
CA GLU A 17 3.70 1.10 -13.61
C GLU A 17 3.77 -0.13 -12.74
N TYR A 18 3.48 0.05 -11.45
CA TYR A 18 3.41 -1.00 -10.45
C TYR A 18 2.00 -1.11 -9.90
N THR A 19 1.57 -2.32 -9.58
CA THR A 19 0.29 -2.56 -8.91
C THR A 19 0.57 -2.82 -7.44
N ALA A 20 -0.02 -2.03 -6.56
CA ALA A 20 0.15 -2.15 -5.11
C ALA A 20 -1.20 -2.28 -4.41
N TYR A 21 -1.17 -2.78 -3.18
CA TYR A 21 -2.31 -2.88 -2.29
C TYR A 21 -1.87 -2.75 -0.84
N ILE A 22 -2.80 -2.43 0.05
CA ILE A 22 -2.57 -2.43 1.49
C ILE A 22 -2.98 -3.77 2.06
N PHE A 23 -2.09 -4.40 2.81
CA PHE A 23 -2.43 -5.50 3.70
C PHE A 23 -2.66 -4.96 5.11
N TYR A 24 -3.88 -5.12 5.61
CA TYR A 24 -4.28 -4.71 6.95
C TYR A 24 -4.20 -5.91 7.89
N HIS A 25 -3.30 -5.81 8.86
CA HIS A 25 -3.07 -6.86 9.85
C HIS A 25 -4.12 -6.77 10.96
N LEU A 26 -4.60 -7.92 11.43
CA LEU A 26 -5.57 -7.97 12.53
C LEU A 26 -5.01 -7.46 13.87
N ASP A 27 -3.68 -7.34 14.01
CA ASP A 27 -3.04 -6.74 15.19
C ASP A 27 -3.14 -5.21 15.24
N GLY A 28 -3.65 -4.57 14.19
CA GLY A 28 -3.80 -3.11 14.11
C GLY A 28 -2.72 -2.42 13.28
N GLY A 29 -1.81 -3.17 12.64
CA GLY A 29 -0.88 -2.65 11.66
C GLY A 29 -1.41 -2.65 10.21
N CYS A 30 -0.71 -1.98 9.32
CA CYS A 30 -0.87 -2.12 7.88
C CYS A 30 0.50 -2.16 7.18
N SER A 31 0.56 -2.75 6.00
CA SER A 31 1.76 -2.82 5.16
C SER A 31 1.39 -2.62 3.70
N ILE A 32 2.26 -1.97 2.92
CA ILE A 32 2.12 -1.90 1.47
C ILE A 32 2.76 -3.16 0.88
N GLU A 33 2.02 -3.82 0.00
CA GLU A 33 2.54 -4.91 -0.83
C GLU A 33 2.46 -4.51 -2.30
N VAL A 34 3.47 -4.90 -3.08
CA VAL A 34 3.52 -4.68 -4.54
C VAL A 34 3.31 -6.03 -5.22
N GLU A 35 2.27 -6.14 -6.04
CA GLU A 35 1.97 -7.37 -6.77
C GLU A 35 3.02 -7.63 -7.86
N GLY A 36 3.49 -8.87 -7.89
CA GLY A 36 4.29 -9.40 -9.01
C GLY A 36 5.77 -9.04 -8.99
N ASP A 37 6.23 -8.21 -8.06
CA ASP A 37 7.63 -7.78 -8.02
C ASP A 37 8.20 -7.84 -6.59
N ILE A 38 8.94 -8.93 -6.31
CA ILE A 38 9.59 -9.16 -5.02
C ILE A 38 10.82 -8.24 -4.81
N ASP A 39 11.26 -7.56 -5.88
CA ASP A 39 12.44 -6.70 -5.94
C ASP A 39 12.08 -5.25 -6.32
N ALA A 40 10.81 -4.86 -6.13
CA ALA A 40 10.39 -3.48 -6.35
C ALA A 40 11.30 -2.53 -5.56
N PRO A 41 11.83 -1.46 -6.16
CA PRO A 41 12.74 -0.57 -5.46
C PRO A 41 11.99 0.19 -4.35
N GLU A 42 12.71 0.58 -3.29
CA GLU A 42 12.12 1.19 -2.08
C GLU A 42 11.24 2.42 -2.40
N ASN A 43 11.62 3.19 -3.42
CA ASN A 43 10.85 4.35 -3.88
C ASN A 43 9.45 3.99 -4.44
N VAL A 44 9.22 2.74 -4.86
CA VAL A 44 7.88 2.25 -5.21
C VAL A 44 7.01 2.11 -3.98
N TYR A 45 7.56 1.58 -2.88
CA TYR A 45 6.82 1.46 -1.62
C TYR A 45 6.50 2.84 -1.02
N ASP A 46 7.44 3.79 -1.05
CA ASP A 46 7.19 5.19 -0.66
C ASP A 46 6.08 5.84 -1.50
N ALA A 47 6.17 5.72 -2.83
CA ALA A 47 5.17 6.27 -3.74
C ALA A 47 3.79 5.62 -3.54
N ALA A 48 3.77 4.30 -3.32
CA ALA A 48 2.55 3.55 -3.03
C ALA A 48 1.94 3.98 -1.69
N TRP A 49 2.76 4.26 -0.67
CA TRP A 49 2.30 4.78 0.61
C TRP A 49 1.61 6.14 0.45
N VAL A 50 2.26 7.07 -0.25
CA VAL A 50 1.69 8.40 -0.56
C VAL A 50 0.39 8.26 -1.35
N GLN A 51 0.35 7.37 -2.35
CA GLN A 51 -0.84 7.13 -3.14
C GLN A 51 -1.98 6.54 -2.30
N ALA A 52 -1.68 5.63 -1.38
CA ALA A 52 -2.66 5.06 -0.46
C ALA A 52 -3.24 6.12 0.50
N VAL A 53 -2.43 7.08 0.97
CA VAL A 53 -2.93 8.25 1.72
C VAL A 53 -3.88 9.08 0.84
N ASN A 54 -3.49 9.39 -0.40
CA ASN A 54 -4.33 10.18 -1.32
C ASN A 54 -5.65 9.50 -1.67
N LEU A 55 -5.67 8.16 -1.68
CA LEU A 55 -6.87 7.35 -1.91
C LEU A 55 -7.73 7.17 -0.64
N GLY A 56 -7.28 7.68 0.52
CA GLY A 56 -7.97 7.51 1.80
C GLY A 56 -7.95 6.07 2.33
N LEU A 57 -7.06 5.21 1.81
CA LEU A 57 -6.95 3.81 2.24
C LEU A 57 -6.36 3.70 3.66
N LEU A 58 -5.46 4.61 4.00
CA LEU A 58 -4.77 4.62 5.30
C LEU A 58 -5.56 5.35 6.41
N GLU A 59 -6.60 6.11 6.07
CA GLU A 59 -7.41 6.86 7.05
C GLU A 59 -8.21 5.95 7.99
N ALA A 60 -8.46 4.68 7.61
CA ALA A 60 -9.13 3.71 8.48
C ALA A 60 -8.27 3.26 9.69
N PHE A 61 -6.95 3.52 9.69
CA PHE A 61 -6.04 3.19 10.79
C PHE A 61 -5.61 4.41 11.60
N GLY A 62 -6.11 5.59 11.25
CA GLY A 62 -5.60 6.88 11.71
C GLY A 62 -6.67 7.83 12.24
N ASP A 63 -7.66 7.34 12.99
CA ASP A 63 -8.39 8.20 13.93
C ASP A 63 -8.51 7.49 15.27
N ASN A 64 -7.41 7.52 16.03
CA ASN A 64 -7.43 7.33 17.47
C ASN A 64 -6.97 8.65 18.10
N THR A 65 -7.78 9.70 17.93
CA THR A 65 -7.74 10.89 18.81
C THR A 65 -8.35 10.56 20.16
#